data_AF-A0A928C1G3-F1
#
_entry.id   AF-A0A928C1G3-F1
#
_cell.length_a   1.000
_cell.length_b   1.000
_cell.length_c   1.000
_cell.angle_alpha   90.00
_cell.angle_beta   90.00
_cell.angle_gamma   90.00
#
_symmetry.space_group_name_H-M   'P 1'
#
loop_
_entity.id
_entity.type
_entity.pdbx_description
1 polymer ?
#
loop_
_entity_poly.entity_id
_entity_poly.type
_entity_poly.pdbx_seq_one_letter_code
_entity_poly.pdbx_strand_id
1 'polypeptide(L)'
;MRIEIEINKNDVYEEVKKTSWYVGVKIGDNSYKIISINEEDRIMLDRFFEESKNTLINRLIRVFYKENVSEDNNVYTIHLILSDAFNKNLLQSIQSSLFSFYVMSIISKWFAITNKPESGEYATNAVALLEDVAKKVRYKIRPRH
;
A
#
# COMPACT_ATOMS: atom_id res chain seq x y z
N MET A 1 -16.39 -17.15 -2.51
CA MET A 1 -16.18 -16.62 -1.14
C MET A 1 -15.92 -15.10 -1.15
N ARG A 2 -16.43 -14.35 -0.17
CA ARG A 2 -16.09 -12.94 0.05
C ARG A 2 -15.13 -12.82 1.23
N ILE A 3 -14.09 -12.02 1.06
CA ILE A 3 -13.08 -11.71 2.09
C ILE A 3 -12.97 -10.21 2.22
N GLU A 4 -12.76 -9.75 3.44
CA GLU A 4 -12.55 -8.35 3.79
C GLU A 4 -11.11 -8.17 4.24
N ILE A 5 -10.48 -7.11 3.71
CA ILE A 5 -9.14 -6.69 4.10
C ILE A 5 -9.23 -5.21 4.46
N GLU A 6 -8.80 -4.91 5.66
CA GLU A 6 -8.77 -3.55 6.18
C GLU A 6 -7.36 -2.99 6.10
N ILE A 7 -7.28 -1.74 5.67
CA ILE A 7 -6.06 -0.94 5.63
C ILE A 7 -6.36 0.36 6.35
N ASN A 8 -5.73 0.55 7.50
CA ASN A 8 -5.81 1.80 8.23
C ASN A 8 -4.94 2.85 7.53
N LYS A 9 -5.56 3.92 7.05
CA LYS A 9 -4.88 4.99 6.33
C LYS A 9 -3.93 5.79 7.22
N ASN A 10 -4.25 5.96 8.50
CA ASN A 10 -3.38 6.64 9.46
C ASN A 10 -2.11 5.82 9.72
N ASP A 11 -2.22 4.50 9.88
CA ASP A 11 -1.05 3.62 10.08
C ASP A 11 -0.10 3.69 8.87
N VAL A 12 -0.64 3.72 7.65
CA VAL A 12 0.13 3.92 6.43
C VAL A 12 0.86 5.27 6.46
N TYR A 13 0.18 6.34 6.88
CA TYR A 13 0.77 7.67 6.93
C TYR A 13 1.84 7.81 8.00
N GLU A 14 1.66 7.20 9.16
CA GLU A 14 2.70 7.16 10.19
C GLU A 14 3.95 6.45 9.68
N GLU A 15 3.80 5.33 8.99
CA GLU A 15 4.94 4.58 8.45
C GLU A 15 5.65 5.33 7.32
N VAL A 16 4.89 5.99 6.45
CA VAL A 16 5.41 6.88 5.41
C VAL A 16 6.20 8.05 6.05
N LYS A 17 5.67 8.69 7.09
CA LYS A 17 6.37 9.76 7.82
C LYS A 17 7.69 9.27 8.41
N LYS A 18 7.66 8.14 9.14
CA LYS A 18 8.85 7.51 9.74
C LYS A 18 9.91 7.20 8.69
N THR A 19 9.51 6.60 7.57
CA THR A 19 10.42 6.24 6.47
C THR A 19 11.06 7.47 5.85
N SER A 20 10.27 8.50 5.54
CA SER A 20 10.77 9.75 4.95
C SER A 20 11.78 10.47 5.86
N TRP A 21 11.50 10.52 7.16
CA TRP A 21 12.39 11.09 8.15
C TRP A 21 13.69 10.31 8.26
N TYR A 22 13.60 8.98 8.36
CA TYR A 22 14.78 8.12 8.48
C TYR A 22 15.72 8.25 7.28
N VAL A 23 15.17 8.28 6.06
CA VAL A 23 15.95 8.52 4.84
C VAL A 23 16.63 9.89 4.88
N GLY A 24 15.89 10.94 5.28
CA GLY A 24 16.45 12.28 5.41
C GLY A 24 17.57 12.39 6.46
N VAL A 25 17.47 11.66 7.58
CA VAL A 25 18.53 11.56 8.58
C VAL A 25 19.76 10.82 8.02
N LYS A 26 19.53 9.73 7.28
CA LYS A 26 20.60 8.90 6.70
C LYS A 26 21.41 9.65 5.64
N ILE A 27 20.77 10.52 4.86
CA ILE A 27 21.45 11.38 3.87
C ILE A 27 22.36 12.42 4.57
N GLY A 28 21.95 12.94 5.73
CA GLY A 28 22.71 13.96 6.46
C GLY A 28 22.40 15.39 6.03
N ASP A 29 23.25 16.34 6.42
CA ASP A 29 23.17 17.78 6.03
C ASP A 29 21.80 18.46 6.24
N ASN A 30 21.08 18.06 7.28
CA ASN A 30 19.71 18.50 7.55
C ASN A 30 18.70 18.18 6.42
N SER A 31 18.98 17.20 5.55
CA SER A 31 18.09 16.78 4.45
C SER A 31 16.71 16.35 4.93
N TYR A 32 16.59 15.87 6.18
CA TYR A 32 15.29 15.58 6.81
C TYR A 32 14.33 16.79 6.80
N LYS A 33 14.82 18.03 6.77
CA LYS A 33 13.95 19.23 6.71
C LYS A 33 13.22 19.38 5.38
N ILE A 34 13.76 18.77 4.31
CA ILE A 34 13.21 18.84 2.95
C ILE A 34 12.45 17.55 2.63
N ILE A 35 12.94 16.42 3.12
CA ILE A 35 12.44 15.09 2.76
C ILE A 35 11.37 14.59 3.73
N SER A 36 11.36 15.03 4.99
CA SER A 36 10.35 14.56 5.95
C SER A 36 8.97 15.08 5.60
N ILE A 37 7.97 14.24 5.83
CA ILE A 37 6.56 14.56 5.65
C ILE A 37 5.98 15.08 6.95
N ASN A 38 5.32 16.24 6.88
CA ASN A 38 4.71 16.90 8.02
C ASN A 38 3.17 16.83 7.93
N GLU A 39 2.47 17.46 8.87
CA GLU A 39 1.00 17.52 8.86
C GLU A 39 0.46 18.35 7.68
N GLU A 40 1.20 19.38 7.27
CA GLU A 40 0.87 20.25 6.13
C GLU A 40 0.79 19.47 4.81
N ASP A 41 1.52 18.36 4.70
CA ASP A 41 1.56 17.51 3.51
C ASP A 41 0.37 16.53 3.41
N ARG A 42 -0.56 16.55 4.37
CA ARG A 42 -1.69 15.61 4.46
C ARG A 42 -2.49 15.55 3.16
N ILE A 43 -2.77 16.69 2.54
CA ILE A 43 -3.50 16.76 1.26
C ILE A 43 -2.76 15.98 0.16
N MET A 44 -1.43 16.06 0.14
CA MET A 44 -0.63 15.35 -0.85
C MET A 44 -0.61 13.84 -0.55
N LEU A 45 -0.54 13.44 0.71
CA LEU A 45 -0.66 12.04 1.13
C LEU A 45 -2.02 11.44 0.77
N ASP A 46 -3.11 12.20 0.95
CA ASP A 46 -4.46 11.80 0.57
C ASP A 46 -4.53 11.53 -0.92
N ARG A 47 -4.00 12.44 -1.75
CA ARG A 47 -3.91 12.24 -3.21
C ARG A 47 -3.11 10.99 -3.58
N PHE A 48 -1.91 10.82 -3.01
CA PHE A 48 -1.06 9.66 -3.30
C PHE A 48 -1.65 8.33 -2.84
N PHE A 49 -2.42 8.35 -1.75
CA PHE A 49 -3.18 7.18 -1.30
C PHE A 49 -4.25 6.80 -2.32
N GLU A 50 -5.05 7.77 -2.79
CA GLU A 50 -6.07 7.54 -3.83
C GLU A 50 -5.47 7.03 -5.15
N GLU A 51 -4.33 7.58 -5.58
CA GLU A 51 -3.63 7.08 -6.77
C GLU A 51 -3.15 5.62 -6.60
N SER A 52 -2.66 5.29 -5.40
CA SER A 52 -2.22 3.93 -5.07
C SER A 52 -3.41 2.97 -5.00
N LYS A 53 -4.54 3.43 -4.47
CA LYS A 53 -5.83 2.73 -4.46
C LYS A 53 -6.29 2.40 -5.88
N ASN A 54 -6.29 3.39 -6.78
CA ASN A 54 -6.67 3.20 -8.18
C ASN A 54 -5.76 2.18 -8.88
N THR A 55 -4.46 2.23 -8.60
CA THR A 55 -3.48 1.25 -9.12
C THR A 55 -3.81 -0.17 -8.64
N LEU A 56 -4.10 -0.34 -7.36
CA LEU A 56 -4.51 -1.62 -6.77
C LEU A 56 -5.80 -2.15 -7.40
N ILE A 57 -6.84 -1.32 -7.50
CA ILE A 57 -8.14 -1.69 -8.08
C ILE A 57 -7.96 -2.13 -9.54
N ASN A 58 -7.24 -1.34 -10.35
CA ASN A 58 -6.97 -1.69 -11.74
C ASN A 58 -6.25 -3.03 -11.87
N ARG A 59 -5.29 -3.32 -10.98
CA ARG A 59 -4.57 -4.58 -11.01
C ARG A 59 -5.43 -5.77 -10.59
N LEU A 60 -6.33 -5.57 -9.63
CA LEU A 60 -7.15 -6.61 -9.02
C LEU A 60 -8.61 -6.60 -9.49
N ILE A 61 -8.95 -5.91 -10.57
CA ILE A 61 -10.33 -5.63 -10.98
C ILE A 61 -11.24 -6.87 -11.06
N ARG A 62 -10.69 -8.03 -11.46
CA ARG A 62 -11.44 -9.31 -11.54
C ARG A 62 -11.71 -9.98 -10.19
N VAL A 63 -11.13 -9.43 -9.13
CA VAL A 63 -11.17 -9.93 -7.74
C VAL A 63 -11.88 -8.91 -6.85
N PHE A 64 -11.88 -7.63 -7.23
CA PHE A 64 -12.47 -6.56 -6.43
C PHE A 64 -14.00 -6.60 -6.48
N TYR A 65 -14.64 -6.46 -5.31
CA TYR A 65 -16.10 -6.46 -5.20
C TYR A 65 -16.66 -5.11 -4.79
N LYS A 66 -16.08 -4.49 -3.77
CA LYS A 66 -16.56 -3.24 -3.17
C LYS A 66 -15.45 -2.58 -2.37
N GLU A 67 -15.44 -1.25 -2.33
CA GLU A 67 -14.70 -0.46 -1.34
C GLU A 67 -15.67 0.18 -0.35
N ASN A 68 -15.26 0.31 0.90
CA ASN A 68 -15.90 1.18 1.87
C ASN A 68 -14.82 1.95 2.63
N VAL A 69 -15.06 3.24 2.86
CA VAL A 69 -14.26 4.07 3.76
C VAL A 69 -15.13 4.37 4.96
N SER A 70 -14.67 4.04 6.16
CA SER A 70 -15.34 4.53 7.37
C SER A 70 -14.89 5.97 7.65
N GLU A 71 -15.84 6.90 7.71
CA GLU A 71 -15.56 8.32 8.00
C GLU A 71 -14.99 8.50 9.41
N ASP A 72 -15.44 7.69 10.37
CA ASP A 72 -15.07 7.87 11.79
C ASP A 72 -13.64 7.42 12.12
N ASN A 73 -13.00 6.54 11.32
CA ASN A 73 -11.71 5.94 11.70
C ASN A 73 -10.63 5.96 10.59
N ASN A 74 -10.86 6.59 9.44
CA ASN A 74 -9.92 6.56 8.30
C ASN A 74 -9.50 5.13 7.89
N VAL A 75 -10.34 4.14 8.19
CA VAL A 75 -10.10 2.74 7.78
C VAL A 75 -10.65 2.56 6.38
N TYR A 76 -9.75 2.24 5.45
CA TYR A 76 -10.07 1.86 4.10
C TYR A 76 -10.26 0.34 4.04
N THR A 77 -11.46 -0.06 3.67
CA THR A 77 -11.86 -1.47 3.64
C THR A 77 -12.04 -1.93 2.20
N ILE A 78 -11.35 -3.02 1.86
CA ILE A 78 -11.40 -3.67 0.57
C ILE A 78 -12.16 -4.98 0.70
N HIS A 79 -13.19 -5.17 -0.12
CA HIS A 79 -13.84 -6.46 -0.26
C HIS A 79 -13.37 -7.16 -1.53
N LEU A 80 -12.82 -8.36 -1.36
CA LEU A 80 -12.38 -9.24 -2.44
C LEU A 80 -13.35 -10.41 -2.61
N ILE A 81 -13.73 -10.70 -3.86
CA ILE A 81 -14.36 -11.96 -4.26
C ILE A 81 -13.27 -12.93 -4.69
N LEU A 82 -13.15 -14.03 -3.94
CA LEU A 82 -12.21 -15.10 -4.19
C LEU A 82 -12.95 -16.41 -4.52
N SER A 83 -12.25 -17.31 -5.20
CA SER A 83 -12.71 -18.69 -5.39
C SER A 83 -12.82 -19.40 -4.04
N ASP A 84 -13.76 -20.34 -3.89
CA ASP A 84 -13.89 -21.13 -2.66
C ASP A 84 -12.67 -22.05 -2.41
N ALA A 85 -11.87 -22.31 -3.44
CA ALA A 85 -10.59 -23.03 -3.34
C ALA A 85 -9.41 -22.14 -2.89
N PHE A 86 -9.66 -20.89 -2.49
CA PHE A 86 -8.61 -19.97 -2.05
C PHE A 86 -7.96 -20.42 -0.73
N ASN A 87 -6.64 -20.25 -0.62
CA ASN A 87 -5.91 -20.57 0.59
C ASN A 87 -6.00 -19.45 1.62
N LYS A 88 -6.89 -19.60 2.61
CA LYS A 88 -7.09 -18.64 3.71
C LYS A 88 -5.83 -18.36 4.53
N ASN A 89 -4.85 -19.26 4.56
CA ASN A 89 -3.58 -19.02 5.26
C ASN A 89 -2.74 -17.89 4.63
N LEU A 90 -3.07 -17.48 3.40
CA LEU A 90 -2.40 -16.36 2.72
C LEU A 90 -2.94 -14.99 3.15
N LEU A 91 -4.05 -14.90 3.89
CA LEU A 91 -4.73 -13.63 4.21
C LEU A 91 -3.83 -12.65 4.96
N GLN A 92 -3.18 -13.09 6.05
CA GLN A 92 -2.28 -12.24 6.83
C GLN A 92 -1.11 -11.72 5.98
N SER A 93 -0.57 -12.58 5.11
CA SER A 93 0.50 -12.20 4.20
C SER A 93 0.03 -11.21 3.13
N ILE A 94 -1.18 -11.38 2.59
CA ILE A 94 -1.78 -10.42 1.65
C ILE A 94 -1.99 -9.06 2.33
N GLN A 95 -2.53 -9.03 3.55
CA GLN A 95 -2.74 -7.80 4.29
C GLN A 95 -1.43 -7.06 4.54
N SER A 96 -0.39 -7.78 4.96
CA SER A 96 0.95 -7.23 5.16
C SER A 96 1.55 -6.70 3.85
N SER A 97 1.47 -7.46 2.75
CA SER A 97 1.97 -7.03 1.44
C SER A 97 1.21 -5.80 0.91
N LEU A 98 -0.10 -5.71 1.16
CA LEU A 98 -0.91 -4.56 0.77
C LEU A 98 -0.52 -3.32 1.56
N PHE A 99 -0.34 -3.42 2.88
CA PHE A 99 0.15 -2.32 3.70
C PHE A 99 1.50 -1.81 3.18
N SER A 100 2.46 -2.71 2.97
CA SER A 100 3.77 -2.35 2.42
C SER A 100 3.67 -1.74 1.02
N PHE A 101 2.77 -2.23 0.17
CA PHE A 101 2.52 -1.65 -1.15
C PHE A 101 2.10 -0.17 -1.03
N TYR A 102 1.15 0.14 -0.15
CA TYR A 102 0.72 1.53 0.06
C TYR A 102 1.86 2.42 0.54
N VAL A 103 2.64 1.96 1.54
CA VAL A 103 3.78 2.72 2.06
C VAL A 103 4.81 2.99 0.96
N MET A 104 5.24 1.96 0.24
CA MET A 104 6.25 2.07 -0.82
C MET A 104 5.76 2.94 -2.00
N SER A 105 4.48 2.78 -2.38
CA SER A 105 3.86 3.54 -3.47
C SER A 105 3.69 5.02 -3.14
N ILE A 106 3.45 5.38 -1.87
CA ILE A 106 3.35 6.78 -1.44
C ILE A 106 4.75 7.39 -1.29
N ILE A 107 5.68 6.67 -0.65
CA ILE A 107 7.09 7.11 -0.52
C ILE A 107 7.69 7.38 -1.89
N SER A 108 7.48 6.50 -2.87
CA SER A 108 8.04 6.69 -4.21
C SER A 108 7.56 7.99 -4.84
N LYS A 109 6.28 8.33 -4.70
CA LYS A 109 5.69 9.57 -5.24
C LYS A 109 6.17 10.80 -4.49
N TRP A 110 6.30 10.71 -3.18
CA TRP A 110 6.87 11.80 -2.37
C TRP A 110 8.33 12.05 -2.77
N PHE A 111 9.15 11.01 -2.84
CA PHE A 111 10.55 11.12 -3.25
C PHE A 111 10.71 11.57 -4.70
N ALA A 112 9.74 11.34 -5.59
CA ALA A 112 9.78 11.93 -6.93
C ALA A 112 9.81 13.47 -6.90
N ILE A 113 9.36 14.08 -5.79
CA ILE A 113 9.38 15.52 -5.55
C ILE A 113 10.61 15.91 -4.71
N THR A 114 10.88 15.19 -3.62
CA THR A 114 11.84 15.60 -2.58
C THR A 114 13.20 14.90 -2.64
N ASN A 115 13.29 13.70 -3.21
CA ASN A 115 14.51 12.88 -3.29
C ASN A 115 14.50 11.96 -4.54
N LYS A 116 14.56 12.56 -5.72
CA LYS A 116 14.40 11.86 -7.01
C LYS A 116 15.29 10.62 -7.21
N PRO A 117 16.57 10.62 -6.81
CA PRO A 117 17.46 9.49 -7.05
C PRO A 117 16.96 8.16 -6.46
N GLU A 118 16.33 8.18 -5.28
CA GLU A 118 15.87 6.95 -4.61
C GLU A 118 14.43 6.56 -5.00
N SER A 119 13.64 7.50 -5.52
CA SER A 119 12.21 7.31 -5.86
C SER A 119 11.93 6.04 -6.68
N GLY A 120 12.80 5.72 -7.65
CA GLY A 120 12.62 4.59 -8.57
C GLY A 120 12.69 3.21 -7.89
N GLU A 121 13.51 3.05 -6.85
CA GLU A 121 13.64 1.79 -6.13
C GLU A 121 12.35 1.49 -5.34
N TYR A 122 11.81 2.50 -4.64
CA TYR A 122 10.53 2.38 -3.93
C TYR A 122 9.37 2.06 -4.88
N ALA A 123 9.34 2.70 -6.06
CA ALA A 123 8.32 2.41 -7.08
C ALA A 123 8.41 0.95 -7.56
N THR A 124 9.63 0.45 -7.80
CA THR A 124 9.87 -0.94 -8.22
C THR A 124 9.42 -1.92 -7.14
N ASN A 125 9.73 -1.64 -5.87
CA ASN A 125 9.31 -2.46 -4.74
C ASN A 125 7.78 -2.48 -4.56
N ALA A 126 7.12 -1.33 -4.74
CA ALA A 126 5.67 -1.25 -4.71
C ALA A 126 5.03 -2.14 -5.79
N VAL A 127 5.54 -2.09 -7.02
CA VAL A 127 5.06 -2.95 -8.11
C VAL A 127 5.27 -4.43 -7.77
N ALA A 128 6.43 -4.81 -7.26
CA ALA A 128 6.73 -6.19 -6.87
C ALA A 128 5.76 -6.72 -5.78
N LEU A 129 5.46 -5.90 -4.77
CA LEU A 129 4.50 -6.24 -3.71
C LEU A 129 3.08 -6.42 -4.26
N LEU A 130 2.66 -5.54 -5.17
CA LEU A 130 1.34 -5.63 -5.79
C LEU A 130 1.22 -6.89 -6.67
N GLU A 131 2.28 -7.26 -7.39
CA GLU A 131 2.35 -8.50 -8.16
C GLU A 131 2.29 -9.74 -7.27
N ASP A 132 2.98 -9.72 -6.14
CA ASP A 132 2.92 -10.78 -5.12
C ASP A 132 1.49 -10.95 -4.56
N VAL A 133 0.82 -9.84 -4.20
CA VAL A 133 -0.60 -9.87 -3.79
C VAL A 133 -1.47 -10.48 -4.88
N ALA A 134 -1.32 -10.04 -6.13
CA ALA A 134 -2.12 -10.55 -7.25
C ALA A 134 -1.92 -12.06 -7.45
N LYS A 135 -0.70 -12.58 -7.27
CA LYS A 135 -0.40 -14.01 -7.32
C LYS A 135 -1.06 -14.77 -6.17
N LYS A 136 -0.91 -14.28 -4.93
CA LYS A 136 -1.49 -14.91 -3.72
C LYS A 136 -3.01 -15.00 -3.82
N VAL A 137 -3.65 -13.90 -4.19
CA VAL A 137 -5.11 -13.80 -4.38
C VAL A 137 -5.65 -14.81 -5.40
N ARG A 138 -4.87 -15.13 -6.44
CA ARG A 138 -5.24 -16.09 -7.50
C ARG A 138 -4.81 -17.53 -7.19
N TYR A 139 -4.04 -17.75 -6.12
CA TYR A 139 -3.57 -19.07 -5.74
C TYR A 139 -4.74 -19.95 -5.26
N LYS A 140 -4.90 -21.11 -5.89
CA LYS A 140 -5.92 -22.10 -5.55
C LYS A 140 -5.25 -23.32 -4.91
N ILE A 141 -5.83 -23.81 -3.82
CA ILE A 141 -5.43 -25.08 -3.22
C ILE A 141 -5.79 -26.20 -4.23
N ARG A 142 -4.87 -27.14 -4.46
CA ARG A 142 -5.17 -28.34 -5.28
C ARG A 142 -6.22 -29.19 -4.56
N PRO A 143 -7.22 -29.74 -5.27
CA PRO A 143 -8.19 -30.64 -4.65
C PRO A 143 -7.45 -31.80 -3.98
N ARG A 144 -7.73 -32.05 -2.70
CA ARG A 144 -7.35 -33.31 -2.07
C ARG A 144 -8.37 -34.35 -2.53
N HIS A 145 -7.93 -35.27 -3.38
CA HIS A 145 -8.66 -36.48 -3.76
C HIS A 145 -8.69 -37.46 -2.59
#